data_AF-A0A5A9E506-F1
#
_entry.id   AF-A0A5A9E506-F1
#
_cell.length_a   1.000
_cell.length_b   1.000
_cell.length_c   1.000
_cell.angle_alpha   90.00
_cell.angle_beta   90.00
_cell.angle_gamma   90.00
#
_symmetry.space_group_name_H-M   'P 1'
#
loop_
_entity.id
_entity.type
_entity.pdbx_description
1 polymer ?
#
loop_
_entity_poly.entity_id
_entity_poly.type
_entity_poly.pdbx_seq_one_letter_code
_entity_poly.pdbx_strand_id
1 'polypeptide(L)'
;MAKVIEEENKDQSSRFQRIVFIIFIPLLFTITFSLVIMTAAGINVFEKAQSFSSDIPFLANILPSNEAREADELHERMVSLQASIEDQEAKIAQLQNEVDKRDSDKEQLQATIQQQKEELEELRQIGEENKRAFKEVVNTFESMSAKGAAPVLMNMDDDEAMKILSNIKPDTLADILEKMPPEDAARYTELLSTVE
;
A
#
# COMPACT_ATOMS: atom_id res chain seq x y z
N MET A 1 75.40 -45.51 -63.46
CA MET A 1 75.26 -44.31 -64.31
C MET A 1 73.87 -44.28 -64.91
N ALA A 2 73.20 -43.12 -64.79
CA ALA A 2 72.10 -42.55 -65.60
C ALA A 2 70.82 -43.40 -65.79
N LYS A 3 69.59 -42.87 -65.68
CA LYS A 3 69.13 -41.53 -66.04
C LYS A 3 67.77 -41.26 -65.36
N VAL A 4 67.69 -40.23 -64.55
CA VAL A 4 66.45 -39.58 -64.10
C VAL A 4 66.14 -38.48 -65.11
N ILE A 5 65.01 -38.55 -65.81
CA ILE A 5 64.31 -37.48 -66.56
C ILE A 5 62.86 -38.01 -66.68
N GLU A 6 61.91 -37.66 -65.80
CA GLU A 6 61.05 -36.45 -65.85
C GLU A 6 60.37 -36.27 -67.20
N GLU A 7 59.08 -36.62 -67.32
CA GLU A 7 58.22 -36.00 -68.33
C GLU A 7 56.82 -35.72 -67.77
N GLU A 8 56.64 -34.42 -67.57
CA GLU A 8 55.43 -33.63 -67.42
C GLU A 8 54.40 -33.94 -68.52
N ASN A 9 53.12 -34.04 -68.18
CA ASN A 9 52.03 -33.81 -69.14
C ASN A 9 50.82 -33.21 -68.44
N LYS A 10 50.82 -31.87 -68.40
CA LYS A 10 49.64 -31.03 -68.29
C LYS A 10 49.14 -30.75 -69.70
N ASP A 11 47.86 -30.95 -69.94
CA ASP A 11 46.97 -30.07 -70.72
C ASP A 11 45.55 -30.65 -70.68
N GLN A 12 44.47 -29.94 -70.36
CA GLN A 12 44.03 -28.67 -70.97
C GLN A 12 43.12 -27.81 -70.04
N SER A 13 43.63 -27.25 -68.94
CA SER A 13 42.98 -26.10 -68.28
C SER A 13 43.95 -25.09 -67.63
N SER A 14 45.25 -25.22 -67.90
CA SER A 14 46.32 -24.57 -67.11
C SER A 14 46.48 -23.06 -67.30
N ARG A 15 45.86 -22.42 -68.31
CA ARG A 15 46.00 -20.98 -68.54
C ARG A 15 44.88 -20.16 -67.90
N PHE A 16 43.63 -20.58 -68.07
CA PHE A 16 42.50 -19.88 -67.44
C PHE A 16 42.51 -20.05 -65.92
N GLN A 17 42.78 -21.25 -65.40
CA GLN A 17 42.93 -21.47 -63.96
C GLN A 17 44.07 -20.63 -63.38
N ARG A 18 45.19 -20.47 -64.10
CA ARG A 18 46.31 -19.62 -63.66
C ARG A 18 45.95 -18.13 -63.70
N ILE A 19 45.21 -17.66 -64.71
CA ILE A 19 44.72 -16.27 -64.77
C ILE A 19 43.70 -16.00 -63.67
N VAL A 20 42.75 -16.91 -63.43
CA VAL A 20 41.80 -16.80 -62.32
C VAL A 20 42.54 -16.77 -61.00
N PHE A 21 43.51 -17.66 -60.75
CA PHE A 21 44.29 -17.62 -59.52
C PHE A 21 45.13 -16.33 -59.39
N ILE A 22 45.74 -15.84 -60.47
CA ILE A 22 46.55 -14.61 -60.47
C ILE A 22 45.70 -13.35 -60.29
N ILE A 23 44.43 -13.33 -60.71
CA ILE A 23 43.55 -12.15 -60.59
C ILE A 23 42.66 -12.26 -59.35
N PHE A 24 42.02 -13.39 -59.13
CA PHE A 24 41.02 -13.60 -58.07
C PHE A 24 41.63 -13.62 -56.67
N ILE A 25 42.81 -14.24 -56.48
CA ILE A 25 43.47 -14.24 -55.17
C ILE A 25 43.86 -12.83 -54.72
N PRO A 26 44.56 -12.01 -55.52
CA PRO A 26 44.87 -10.65 -55.09
C PRO A 26 43.61 -9.78 -54.97
N LEU A 27 42.60 -9.97 -55.83
CA LEU A 27 41.31 -9.27 -55.70
C LEU A 27 40.62 -9.58 -54.37
N LEU A 28 40.58 -10.86 -53.97
CA LEU A 28 39.95 -11.26 -52.72
C LEU A 28 40.75 -10.75 -51.53
N PHE A 29 42.08 -10.76 -51.62
CA PHE A 29 42.97 -10.20 -50.60
C PHE A 29 42.80 -8.69 -50.43
N THR A 30 42.64 -7.92 -51.52
CA THR A 30 42.39 -6.48 -51.43
C THR A 30 41.04 -6.16 -50.82
N ILE A 31 40.00 -6.94 -51.15
CA ILE A 31 38.66 -6.80 -50.56
C ILE A 31 38.72 -7.06 -49.04
N THR A 32 39.32 -8.17 -48.62
CA THR A 32 39.40 -8.52 -47.19
C THR A 32 40.27 -7.52 -46.43
N PHE A 33 41.41 -7.10 -46.97
CA PHE A 33 42.27 -6.09 -46.36
C PHE A 33 41.56 -4.75 -46.23
N SER A 34 40.82 -4.32 -47.25
CA SER A 34 40.03 -3.09 -47.21
C SER A 34 38.92 -3.16 -46.15
N LEU A 35 38.23 -4.29 -46.01
CA LEU A 35 37.21 -4.49 -44.98
C LEU A 35 37.77 -4.36 -43.55
N VAL A 36 38.95 -4.92 -43.31
CA VAL A 36 39.63 -4.82 -42.02
C VAL A 36 39.98 -3.37 -41.70
N ILE A 37 40.51 -2.61 -42.67
CA ILE A 37 40.83 -1.18 -42.50
C ILE A 37 39.57 -0.37 -42.20
N MET A 38 38.49 -0.58 -42.95
CA MET A 38 37.24 0.16 -42.76
C MET A 38 36.63 -0.12 -41.39
N THR A 39 36.63 -1.39 -40.96
CA THR A 39 36.14 -1.79 -39.63
C THR A 39 36.99 -1.19 -38.52
N ALA A 40 38.32 -1.20 -38.67
CA ALA A 40 39.25 -0.59 -37.70
C ALA A 40 39.12 0.94 -37.63
N ALA A 41 38.74 1.60 -38.73
CA ALA A 41 38.48 3.03 -38.78
C ALA A 41 37.11 3.43 -38.22
N GLY A 42 36.32 2.48 -37.70
CA GLY A 42 34.97 2.73 -37.17
C GLY A 42 33.93 3.04 -38.24
N ILE A 43 34.24 2.78 -39.52
CA ILE A 43 33.31 2.95 -40.63
C ILE A 43 32.38 1.74 -40.63
N ASN A 44 31.08 1.98 -40.60
CA ASN A 44 30.08 0.92 -40.71
C ASN A 44 30.09 0.34 -42.14
N VAL A 45 30.87 -0.73 -42.32
CA VAL A 45 31.03 -1.43 -43.60
C VAL A 45 29.71 -1.95 -44.16
N PHE A 46 28.75 -2.24 -43.29
CA PHE A 46 27.41 -2.70 -43.66
C PHE A 46 26.57 -1.58 -44.29
N GLU A 47 26.56 -0.40 -43.67
CA GLU A 47 25.85 0.79 -44.18
C GLU A 47 26.45 1.29 -45.50
N LYS A 48 27.79 1.28 -45.61
CA LYS A 48 28.48 1.62 -46.86
C LYS A 48 28.19 0.59 -47.96
N ALA A 49 28.14 -0.70 -47.64
CA ALA A 49 27.74 -1.73 -48.60
C ALA A 49 26.30 -1.53 -49.11
N GLN A 50 25.39 -1.10 -48.24
CA GLN A 50 24.00 -0.78 -48.60
C GLN A 50 23.91 0.43 -49.55
N SER A 51 24.76 1.47 -49.34
CA SER A 51 24.81 2.63 -50.25
C SER A 51 25.33 2.28 -51.66
N PHE A 52 26.27 1.34 -51.77
CA PHE A 52 26.81 0.89 -53.05
C PHE A 52 25.95 -0.20 -53.73
N SER A 53 25.08 -0.91 -53.00
CA SER A 53 24.24 -1.97 -53.56
C SER A 53 23.09 -1.44 -54.42
N SER A 54 22.66 -0.19 -54.20
CA SER A 54 21.62 0.47 -54.99
C SER A 54 22.00 0.64 -56.47
N ASP A 55 23.31 0.67 -56.77
CA ASP A 55 23.84 0.91 -58.12
C ASP A 55 24.28 -0.38 -58.85
N ILE A 56 24.27 -1.54 -58.18
CA ILE A 56 24.71 -2.83 -58.74
C ILE A 56 23.53 -3.82 -58.76
N PRO A 57 22.91 -4.09 -59.93
CA PRO A 57 21.67 -4.87 -60.06
C PRO A 57 21.72 -6.30 -59.48
N PHE A 58 22.91 -6.88 -59.31
CA PHE A 58 23.09 -8.25 -58.83
C PHE A 58 23.11 -8.38 -57.29
N LEU A 59 23.37 -7.29 -56.56
CA LEU A 59 23.52 -7.32 -55.09
C LEU A 59 22.20 -7.03 -54.32
N ALA A 60 21.21 -6.45 -54.98
CA ALA A 60 19.92 -6.07 -54.37
C ALA A 60 19.12 -7.27 -53.80
N ASN A 61 19.35 -8.48 -54.31
CA ASN A 61 18.62 -9.69 -53.89
C ASN A 61 19.28 -10.49 -52.77
N ILE A 62 20.44 -10.05 -52.26
CA ILE A 62 21.27 -10.79 -51.30
C ILE A 62 21.16 -10.22 -49.88
N LEU A 63 20.66 -8.98 -49.70
CA LEU A 63 20.36 -8.45 -48.37
C LEU A 63 18.99 -8.95 -47.87
N PRO A 64 18.93 -9.62 -46.71
CA PRO A 64 17.67 -10.12 -46.16
C PRO A 64 16.84 -8.97 -45.58
N SER A 65 15.60 -8.84 -46.05
CA SER A 65 14.54 -7.94 -45.55
C SER A 65 14.08 -8.20 -44.10
N ASN A 66 14.88 -8.87 -43.27
CA ASN A 66 14.56 -9.21 -41.87
C ASN A 66 14.86 -8.06 -40.90
N GLU A 67 15.87 -7.23 -41.18
CA GLU A 67 16.32 -6.16 -40.27
C GLU A 67 15.26 -5.06 -40.10
N ALA A 68 14.51 -4.73 -41.15
CA ALA A 68 13.42 -3.77 -41.07
C ALA A 68 12.23 -4.30 -40.24
N ARG A 69 11.92 -5.60 -40.33
CA ARG A 69 10.85 -6.23 -39.53
C ARG A 69 11.24 -6.36 -38.06
N GLU A 70 12.49 -6.71 -37.77
CA GLU A 70 13.00 -6.76 -36.39
C GLU A 70 13.03 -5.36 -35.75
N ALA A 71 13.37 -4.32 -36.50
CA ALA A 71 13.34 -2.93 -36.01
C ALA A 71 11.92 -2.45 -35.68
N ASP A 72 10.93 -2.78 -36.52
CA ASP A 72 9.52 -2.45 -36.27
C ASP A 72 8.97 -3.19 -35.03
N GLU A 73 9.29 -4.48 -34.86
CA GLU A 73 8.91 -5.26 -33.68
C GLU A 73 9.56 -4.73 -32.39
N LEU A 74 10.83 -4.30 -32.45
CA LEU A 74 11.50 -3.65 -31.33
C LEU A 74 10.84 -2.32 -30.97
N HIS A 75 10.44 -1.52 -31.96
CA HIS A 75 9.76 -0.25 -31.73
C HIS A 75 8.40 -0.46 -31.05
N GLU A 76 7.60 -1.43 -31.52
CA GLU A 76 6.31 -1.77 -30.91
C GLU A 76 6.46 -2.25 -29.45
N ARG A 77 7.50 -3.05 -29.16
CA ARG A 77 7.86 -3.44 -27.78
C ARG A 77 8.26 -2.25 -26.93
N MET A 78 9.04 -1.30 -27.47
CA MET A 78 9.41 -0.09 -26.72
C MET A 78 8.19 0.78 -26.40
N VAL A 79 7.27 0.96 -27.35
CA VAL A 79 6.04 1.73 -27.14
C VAL A 79 5.15 1.06 -26.09
N SER A 80 4.97 -0.26 -26.16
CA SER A 80 4.18 -1.00 -25.16
C SER A 80 4.82 -1.01 -23.77
N LEU A 81 6.15 -1.13 -23.67
CA LEU A 81 6.86 -1.00 -22.40
C LEU A 81 6.73 0.41 -21.83
N GLN A 82 6.86 1.45 -22.65
CA GLN A 82 6.69 2.84 -22.22
C GLN A 82 5.27 3.08 -21.68
N ALA A 83 4.24 2.62 -22.40
CA ALA A 83 2.85 2.70 -21.94
C ALA A 83 2.64 1.93 -20.62
N SER A 84 3.28 0.76 -20.46
CA SER A 84 3.22 0.00 -19.21
C SER A 84 3.93 0.70 -18.05
N ILE A 85 5.03 1.42 -18.31
CA ILE A 85 5.74 2.21 -17.30
C ILE A 85 4.84 3.36 -16.85
N GLU A 86 4.24 4.10 -17.78
CA GLU A 86 3.33 5.21 -17.48
C GLU A 86 2.11 4.75 -16.68
N ASP A 87 1.52 3.61 -17.03
CA ASP A 87 0.41 3.01 -16.26
C ASP A 87 0.85 2.63 -14.83
N GLN A 88 2.03 2.01 -14.68
CA GLN A 88 2.58 1.66 -13.37
C GLN A 88 2.92 2.90 -12.53
N GLU A 89 3.49 3.95 -13.13
CA GLU A 89 3.77 5.22 -12.45
C GLU A 89 2.47 5.89 -11.97
N ALA A 90 1.43 5.92 -12.83
CA ALA A 90 0.11 6.42 -12.45
C ALA A 90 -0.48 5.58 -11.30
N LYS A 91 -0.31 4.26 -11.33
CA LYS A 91 -0.78 3.38 -10.25
C LYS A 91 -0.03 3.61 -8.95
N ILE A 92 1.29 3.80 -9.00
CA ILE A 92 2.12 4.12 -7.84
C ILE A 92 1.68 5.45 -7.23
N ALA A 93 1.48 6.49 -8.05
CA ALA A 93 0.99 7.79 -7.58
C ALA A 93 -0.39 7.69 -6.92
N GLN A 94 -1.30 6.89 -7.50
CA GLN A 94 -2.61 6.63 -6.89
C GLN A 94 -2.48 5.93 -5.53
N LEU A 95 -1.64 4.89 -5.44
CA LEU A 95 -1.43 4.14 -4.21
C LEU A 95 -0.76 5.00 -3.13
N GLN A 96 0.19 5.86 -3.49
CA GLN A 96 0.81 6.83 -2.58
C GLN A 96 -0.25 7.78 -2.00
N ASN A 97 -1.10 8.35 -2.84
CA ASN A 97 -2.19 9.21 -2.38
C ASN A 97 -3.17 8.46 -1.44
N GLU A 98 -3.45 7.18 -1.71
CA GLU A 98 -4.30 6.38 -0.82
C GLU A 98 -3.62 6.11 0.53
N VAL A 99 -2.31 5.81 0.53
CA VAL A 99 -1.53 5.63 1.77
C VAL A 99 -1.52 6.92 2.58
N ASP A 100 -1.19 8.06 1.98
CA ASP A 100 -1.16 9.35 2.67
C ASP A 100 -2.52 9.71 3.27
N LYS A 101 -3.60 9.45 2.53
CA LYS A 101 -4.96 9.64 3.04
C LYS A 101 -5.25 8.72 4.23
N ARG A 102 -4.88 7.45 4.15
CA ARG A 102 -5.12 6.48 5.23
C ARG A 102 -4.29 6.79 6.47
N ASP A 103 -3.07 7.29 6.30
CA ASP A 103 -2.23 7.72 7.42
C ASP A 103 -2.81 8.96 8.11
N SER A 104 -3.30 9.93 7.33
CA SER A 104 -4.02 11.10 7.87
C SER A 104 -5.31 10.71 8.60
N ASP A 105 -6.12 9.84 8.00
CA ASP A 105 -7.35 9.32 8.63
C ASP A 105 -7.02 8.58 9.94
N LYS A 106 -5.93 7.80 9.96
CA LYS A 106 -5.48 7.07 11.15
C LYS A 106 -5.04 8.01 12.27
N GLU A 107 -4.30 9.06 11.95
CA GLU A 107 -3.88 10.08 12.92
C GLU A 107 -5.11 10.77 13.54
N GLN A 108 -6.07 11.18 12.71
CA GLN A 108 -7.32 11.79 13.18
C GLN A 108 -8.14 10.84 14.06
N LEU A 109 -8.24 9.56 13.69
CA LEU A 109 -8.93 8.55 14.48
C LEU A 109 -8.22 8.31 15.82
N GLN A 110 -6.89 8.27 15.84
CA GLN A 110 -6.12 8.13 17.08
C GLN A 110 -6.32 9.32 18.01
N ALA A 111 -6.31 10.55 17.49
CA ALA A 111 -6.62 11.75 18.28
C ALA A 111 -8.04 11.70 18.86
N THR A 112 -9.02 11.28 18.04
CA THR A 112 -10.42 11.13 18.49
C THR A 112 -10.55 10.08 19.60
N ILE A 113 -9.91 8.91 19.43
CA ILE A 113 -9.89 7.85 20.45
C ILE A 113 -9.26 8.35 21.75
N GLN A 114 -8.19 9.13 21.67
CA GLN A 114 -7.53 9.68 22.86
C GLN A 114 -8.45 10.66 23.60
N GLN A 115 -9.08 11.59 22.88
CA GLN A 115 -10.04 12.53 23.47
C GLN A 115 -11.23 11.80 24.12
N GLN A 116 -11.79 10.80 23.44
CA GLN A 116 -12.90 10.02 23.99
C GLN A 116 -12.51 9.21 25.23
N LYS A 117 -11.27 8.72 25.31
CA LYS A 117 -10.76 8.04 26.51
C LYS A 117 -10.62 8.99 27.68
N GLU A 118 -10.16 10.21 27.45
CA GLU A 118 -10.03 11.23 28.48
C GLU A 118 -11.41 11.63 29.02
N GLU A 119 -12.37 11.90 28.13
CA GLU A 119 -13.75 12.19 28.51
C GLU A 119 -14.40 11.04 29.28
N LEU A 120 -14.18 9.80 28.86
CA LEU A 120 -14.72 8.63 29.56
C LEU A 120 -14.12 8.47 30.96
N GLU A 121 -12.82 8.73 31.12
CA GLU A 121 -12.18 8.65 32.43
C GLU A 121 -12.65 9.78 33.35
N GLU A 122 -12.84 11.00 32.84
CA GLU A 122 -13.42 12.11 33.58
C GLU A 122 -14.85 11.78 34.05
N LEU A 123 -15.71 11.32 33.14
CA LEU A 123 -17.08 10.90 33.47
C LEU A 123 -17.09 9.75 34.49
N ARG A 124 -16.14 8.82 34.40
CA ARG A 124 -15.99 7.72 35.36
C ARG A 124 -15.61 8.24 36.74
N GLN A 125 -14.67 9.19 36.81
CA GLN A 125 -14.25 9.80 38.06
C GLN A 125 -15.39 10.60 38.71
N ILE A 126 -16.11 11.42 37.93
CA ILE A 126 -17.30 12.14 38.39
C ILE A 126 -18.35 11.15 38.90
N GLY A 127 -18.58 10.06 38.16
CA GLY A 127 -19.52 9.01 38.57
C GLY A 127 -19.11 8.32 39.87
N GLU A 128 -17.82 8.03 40.06
CA GLU A 128 -17.31 7.46 41.31
C GLU A 128 -17.39 8.44 42.48
N GLU A 129 -17.08 9.71 42.27
CA GLU A 129 -17.20 10.77 43.26
C GLU A 129 -18.66 10.95 43.70
N ASN A 130 -19.58 11.06 42.74
CA ASN A 130 -21.02 11.14 43.00
C ASN A 130 -21.52 9.92 43.79
N LYS A 131 -21.07 8.70 43.43
CA LYS A 131 -21.42 7.48 44.19
C LYS A 131 -20.89 7.52 45.62
N ARG A 132 -19.68 8.02 45.84
CA ARG A 132 -19.09 8.17 47.18
C ARG A 132 -19.85 9.20 48.00
N ALA A 133 -20.10 10.38 47.44
CA ALA A 133 -20.87 11.45 48.07
C ALA A 133 -22.29 10.97 48.42
N PHE A 134 -22.96 10.29 47.50
CA PHE A 134 -24.29 9.73 47.74
C PHE A 134 -24.27 8.69 48.88
N LYS A 135 -23.27 7.79 48.89
CA LYS A 135 -23.11 6.83 49.99
C LYS A 135 -22.88 7.51 51.34
N GLU A 136 -22.16 8.61 51.37
CA GLU A 136 -21.96 9.41 52.59
C GLU A 136 -23.27 10.05 53.08
N VAL A 137 -24.10 10.55 52.16
CA VAL A 137 -25.45 11.04 52.48
C VAL A 137 -26.29 9.92 53.10
N VAL A 138 -26.35 8.74 52.45
CA VAL A 138 -27.06 7.57 52.98
C VAL A 138 -26.56 7.21 54.39
N ASN A 139 -25.25 7.09 54.58
CA ASN A 139 -24.65 6.79 55.89
C ASN A 139 -24.98 7.85 56.96
N THR A 140 -25.08 9.12 56.55
CA THR A 140 -25.45 10.22 57.45
C THR A 140 -26.88 10.04 57.97
N PHE A 141 -27.82 9.67 57.10
CA PHE A 141 -29.18 9.36 57.50
C PHE A 141 -29.28 8.07 58.32
N GLU A 142 -28.47 7.04 58.01
CA GLU A 142 -28.42 5.82 58.84
C GLU A 142 -27.90 6.08 60.26
N SER A 143 -26.97 7.04 60.40
CA SER A 143 -26.39 7.41 61.69
C SER A 143 -27.24 8.42 62.46
N MET A 144 -28.21 9.03 61.78
CA MET A 144 -29.13 10.00 62.37
C MET A 144 -30.24 9.27 63.13
N SER A 145 -30.66 9.79 64.28
CA SER A 145 -31.81 9.22 64.98
C SER A 145 -33.06 9.28 64.11
N ALA A 146 -33.89 8.23 64.11
CA ALA A 146 -35.14 8.19 63.34
C ALA A 146 -36.05 9.42 63.57
N LYS A 147 -36.12 9.90 64.82
CA LYS A 147 -36.87 11.10 65.20
C LYS A 147 -36.37 12.38 64.50
N GLY A 148 -35.08 12.44 64.19
CA GLY A 148 -34.46 13.54 63.46
C GLY A 148 -34.50 13.35 61.94
N ALA A 149 -34.30 12.12 61.45
CA ALA A 149 -34.28 11.82 60.02
C ALA A 149 -35.67 11.91 59.37
N ALA A 150 -36.71 11.41 60.05
CA ALA A 150 -38.08 11.40 59.53
C ALA A 150 -38.57 12.79 59.07
N PRO A 151 -38.52 13.86 59.89
CA PRO A 151 -38.96 15.18 59.45
C PRO A 151 -38.07 15.76 58.34
N VAL A 152 -36.78 15.43 58.28
CA VAL A 152 -35.91 15.92 57.19
C VAL A 152 -36.31 15.29 55.86
N LEU A 153 -36.54 13.97 55.85
CA LEU A 153 -36.95 13.24 54.64
C LEU A 153 -38.34 13.64 54.17
N MET A 154 -39.29 13.86 55.09
CA MET A 154 -40.64 14.33 54.74
C MET A 154 -40.69 15.73 54.12
N ASN A 155 -39.69 16.58 54.42
CA ASN A 155 -39.58 17.93 53.85
C ASN A 155 -38.67 17.99 52.61
N MET A 156 -38.14 16.85 52.17
CA MET A 156 -37.36 16.73 50.94
C MET A 156 -38.31 16.43 49.76
N ASP A 157 -37.86 16.69 48.53
CA ASP A 157 -38.56 16.19 47.34
C ASP A 157 -38.67 14.67 47.39
N ASP A 158 -39.86 14.14 47.08
CA ASP A 158 -40.17 12.71 47.19
C ASP A 158 -39.12 11.86 46.44
N ASP A 159 -38.70 12.26 45.24
CA ASP A 159 -37.69 11.53 44.45
C ASP A 159 -36.32 11.43 45.15
N GLU A 160 -35.86 12.47 45.82
CA GLU A 160 -34.58 12.47 46.54
C GLU A 160 -34.68 11.70 47.87
N ALA A 161 -35.80 11.85 48.58
CA ALA A 161 -36.09 11.06 49.77
C ALA A 161 -36.11 9.56 49.43
N MET A 162 -36.72 9.20 48.29
CA MET A 162 -36.81 7.83 47.80
C MET A 162 -35.45 7.22 47.45
N LYS A 163 -34.54 7.99 46.85
CA LYS A 163 -33.16 7.54 46.62
C LYS A 163 -32.47 7.16 47.93
N ILE A 164 -32.65 7.97 48.97
CA ILE A 164 -32.05 7.70 50.28
C ILE A 164 -32.74 6.50 50.95
N LEU A 165 -34.07 6.52 51.05
CA LEU A 165 -34.88 5.50 51.72
C LEU A 165 -34.72 4.10 51.12
N SER A 166 -34.52 3.99 49.81
CA SER A 166 -34.27 2.72 49.12
C SER A 166 -32.85 2.16 49.34
N ASN A 167 -31.91 2.98 49.82
CA ASN A 167 -30.49 2.60 49.98
C ASN A 167 -30.03 2.51 51.44
N ILE A 168 -30.86 2.89 52.41
CA ILE A 168 -30.58 2.67 53.84
C ILE A 168 -30.93 1.24 54.28
N LYS A 169 -30.37 0.79 55.39
CA LYS A 169 -30.68 -0.52 55.99
C LYS A 169 -32.16 -0.68 56.33
N PRO A 170 -32.74 -1.88 56.16
CA PRO A 170 -34.15 -2.15 56.47
C PRO A 170 -34.57 -1.81 57.90
N ASP A 171 -33.71 -2.08 58.89
CA ASP A 171 -34.01 -1.77 60.29
C ASP A 171 -34.12 -0.25 60.51
N THR A 172 -33.18 0.53 59.94
CA THR A 172 -33.21 2.00 60.02
C THR A 172 -34.38 2.59 59.25
N LEU A 173 -34.73 2.01 58.10
CA LEU A 173 -35.92 2.38 57.34
C LEU A 173 -37.20 2.18 58.17
N ALA A 174 -37.34 1.02 58.83
CA ALA A 174 -38.49 0.73 59.68
C ALA A 174 -38.60 1.74 60.84
N ASP A 175 -37.48 2.01 61.52
CA ASP A 175 -37.43 2.99 62.60
C ASP A 175 -37.82 4.40 62.11
N ILE A 176 -37.34 4.82 60.94
CA ILE A 176 -37.67 6.12 60.33
C ILE A 176 -39.15 6.22 60.00
N LEU A 177 -39.72 5.20 59.34
CA LEU A 177 -41.15 5.16 59.00
C LEU A 177 -42.03 5.16 60.25
N GLU A 178 -41.61 4.50 61.33
CA GLU A 178 -42.31 4.53 62.63
C GLU A 178 -42.36 5.94 63.23
N LYS A 179 -41.37 6.80 62.93
CA LYS A 179 -41.34 8.20 63.40
C LYS A 179 -42.00 9.20 62.45
N MET A 180 -42.55 8.74 61.33
CA MET A 180 -43.38 9.56 60.43
C MET A 180 -44.86 9.53 60.85
N PRO A 181 -45.66 10.53 60.45
CA PRO A 181 -47.11 10.44 60.48
C PRO A 181 -47.62 9.24 59.66
N PRO A 182 -48.76 8.62 60.03
CA PRO A 182 -49.28 7.45 59.33
C PRO A 182 -49.51 7.66 57.83
N GLU A 183 -49.92 8.86 57.42
CA GLU A 183 -50.17 9.22 56.03
C GLU A 183 -48.86 9.25 55.20
N ASP A 184 -47.81 9.89 55.72
CA ASP A 184 -46.51 9.95 55.05
C ASP A 184 -45.82 8.58 55.03
N ALA A 185 -45.88 7.83 56.14
CA ALA A 185 -45.33 6.48 56.20
C ALA A 185 -45.98 5.55 55.16
N ALA A 186 -47.30 5.62 55.00
CA ALA A 186 -48.02 4.88 53.97
C ALA A 186 -47.61 5.34 52.56
N ARG A 187 -47.53 6.65 52.32
CA ARG A 187 -47.10 7.23 51.02
C ARG A 187 -45.71 6.75 50.63
N TYR A 188 -44.71 6.91 51.49
CA TYR A 188 -43.34 6.49 51.21
C TYR A 188 -43.20 4.98 51.07
N THR A 189 -43.99 4.19 51.81
CA THR A 189 -44.01 2.73 51.64
C THR A 189 -44.58 2.32 50.28
N GLU A 190 -45.65 2.97 49.82
CA GLU A 190 -46.22 2.74 48.49
C GLU A 190 -45.20 3.11 47.40
N LEU A 191 -44.55 4.27 47.52
CA LEU A 191 -43.49 4.68 46.61
C LEU A 191 -42.35 3.65 46.57
N LEU A 192 -41.87 3.17 47.72
CA LEU A 192 -40.81 2.14 47.80
C LEU A 192 -41.20 0.82 47.15
N SER A 193 -42.48 0.45 47.18
CA SER A 193 -42.97 -0.77 46.53
C SER A 193 -43.04 -0.68 45.00
N THR A 194 -42.96 0.54 44.44
CA THR A 194 -43.08 0.81 43.00
C THR A 194 -41.78 1.26 42.35
N VAL A 195 -40.70 1.43 43.11
CA VAL A 195 -39.36 1.66 42.56
C VAL A 195 -38.86 0.35 41.91
N GLU A 196 -38.76 0.35 40.58
CA GLU A 196 -38.04 -0.69 39.80
C GLU A 196 -36.52 -0.47 39.81
#